data_AF-A0A376TDQ7-F1
#
_entry.id   AF-A0A376TDQ7-F1
#
_cell.length_a   1.000
_cell.length_b   1.000
_cell.length_c   1.000
_cell.angle_alpha   90.00
_cell.angle_beta   90.00
_cell.angle_gamma   90.00
#
_symmetry.space_group_name_H-M   'P 1'
#
loop_
_entity.id
_entity.type
_entity.pdbx_description
1 polymer ?
#
loop_
_entity_poly.entity_id
_entity_poly.type
_entity_poly.pdbx_seq_one_letter_code
_entity_poly.pdbx_strand_id
1 'polypeptide(L)'
;MRKRAKKVALWAQTLGWPLIGDVLSQTGQPLPCADLWLGNAKATSELQQAQIVVQLGSSLTGKRLLQWQASCEPEEYWIVDDIEGRLDPAHHRGRRLIANIADWLELHPAEKRQPWCVEIPRLAEQAMQAVIAPP
;
A
#
# COMPACT_ATOMS: atom_id res chain seq x y z
N MET A 1 2.85 -10.49 14.98
CA MET A 1 2.06 -9.89 13.87
C MET A 1 1.61 -8.44 14.13
N ARG A 2 0.83 -8.10 15.17
CA ARG A 2 0.31 -6.72 15.41
C ARG A 2 1.35 -5.58 15.52
N LYS A 3 2.58 -5.85 15.98
CA LYS A 3 3.63 -4.81 16.10
C LYS A 3 4.18 -4.35 14.74
N ARG A 4 4.36 -5.28 13.78
CA ARG A 4 4.85 -5.01 12.41
C ARG A 4 3.89 -4.07 11.70
N ALA A 5 2.60 -4.39 11.75
CA ALA A 5 1.56 -3.63 11.07
C ALA A 5 1.45 -2.17 11.56
N LYS A 6 1.64 -1.93 12.87
CA LYS A 6 1.70 -0.56 13.44
C LYS A 6 2.94 0.22 13.00
N LYS A 7 4.11 -0.44 12.94
CA LYS A 7 5.35 0.20 12.46
C LYS A 7 5.19 0.64 10.99
N VAL A 8 4.62 -0.22 10.15
CA VAL A 8 4.33 0.10 8.73
C VAL A 8 3.37 1.30 8.62
N ALA A 9 2.28 1.30 9.40
CA ALA A 9 1.32 2.40 9.41
C ALA A 9 1.97 3.74 9.78
N LEU A 10 2.79 3.75 10.84
CA LEU A 10 3.50 4.96 11.27
C LEU A 10 4.55 5.41 10.25
N TRP A 11 5.26 4.47 9.62
CA TRP A 11 6.28 4.76 8.62
C TRP A 11 5.66 5.41 7.37
N ALA A 12 4.59 4.82 6.82
CA ALA A 12 3.87 5.38 5.67
C ALA A 12 3.26 6.75 5.99
N GLN A 13 2.67 6.91 7.18
CA GLN A 13 2.15 8.19 7.64
C GLN A 13 3.25 9.26 7.72
N THR A 14 4.42 8.90 8.26
CA THR A 14 5.55 9.84 8.41
C THR A 14 6.06 10.30 7.05
N LEU A 15 6.14 9.40 6.07
CA LEU A 15 6.50 9.73 4.68
C LEU A 15 5.43 10.54 3.92
N GLY A 16 4.22 10.66 4.46
CA GLY A 16 3.09 11.21 3.71
C GLY A 16 2.66 10.32 2.53
N TRP A 17 2.91 9.02 2.61
CA TRP A 17 2.57 8.08 1.54
C TRP A 17 1.23 7.39 1.80
N PRO A 18 0.40 7.14 0.75
CA PRO A 18 -0.83 6.39 0.91
C PRO A 18 -0.51 4.94 1.31
N LEU A 19 -1.07 4.46 2.42
CA LEU A 19 -0.95 3.06 2.82
C LEU A 19 -2.17 2.26 2.39
N ILE A 20 -1.96 1.36 1.43
CA ILE A 20 -2.98 0.41 0.97
C ILE A 20 -2.80 -0.90 1.73
N GLY A 21 -3.71 -1.17 2.67
CA GLY A 21 -3.69 -2.39 3.46
C GLY A 21 -4.46 -3.51 2.77
N ASP A 22 -3.84 -4.69 2.63
CA ASP A 22 -4.58 -5.91 2.29
C ASP A 22 -5.56 -6.28 3.43
N VAL A 23 -6.61 -7.03 3.11
CA VAL A 23 -7.63 -7.48 4.06
C VAL A 23 -6.99 -8.17 5.28
N LEU A 24 -5.88 -8.89 5.08
CA LEU A 24 -5.17 -9.62 6.13
C LEU A 24 -4.11 -8.79 6.89
N SER A 25 -3.80 -7.57 6.43
CA SER A 25 -2.58 -6.85 6.83
C SER A 25 -2.55 -6.33 8.28
N GLN A 26 -3.67 -6.35 9.02
CA GLN A 26 -3.79 -5.88 10.42
C GLN A 26 -3.17 -4.49 10.71
N THR A 27 -2.96 -3.64 9.70
CA THR A 27 -2.34 -2.30 9.82
C THR A 27 -3.23 -1.26 10.49
N GLY A 28 -4.49 -1.64 10.76
CA GLY A 28 -5.55 -0.69 11.12
C GLY A 28 -6.20 -0.05 9.88
N GLN A 29 -5.66 -0.28 8.67
CA GLN A 29 -6.20 0.18 7.39
C GLN A 29 -6.59 1.67 7.40
N PRO A 30 -5.60 2.60 7.41
CA PRO A 30 -5.90 4.04 7.43
C PRO A 30 -6.68 4.50 6.20
N LEU A 31 -6.57 3.77 5.08
CA LEU A 31 -7.42 3.89 3.91
C LEU A 31 -8.28 2.62 3.80
N PRO A 32 -9.39 2.53 4.55
CA PRO A 32 -10.22 1.34 4.56
C PRO A 32 -10.91 1.12 3.22
N CYS A 33 -11.49 -0.06 3.03
CA CYS A 33 -12.28 -0.39 1.85
C CYS A 33 -11.50 -0.22 0.52
N ALA A 34 -10.20 -0.54 0.52
CA ALA A 34 -9.31 -0.44 -0.64
C ALA A 34 -9.90 -1.05 -1.91
N ASP A 35 -10.53 -2.22 -1.80
CA ASP A 35 -11.15 -2.88 -2.96
C ASP A 35 -12.29 -2.07 -3.60
N LEU A 36 -12.96 -1.19 -2.85
CA LEU A 36 -14.02 -0.32 -3.38
C LEU A 36 -13.44 0.90 -4.10
N TRP A 37 -12.54 1.64 -3.45
CA TRP A 37 -12.04 2.89 -4.03
C TRP A 37 -10.93 2.70 -5.08
N LEU A 38 -10.19 1.57 -5.06
CA LEU A 38 -9.26 1.22 -6.14
C LEU A 38 -9.96 0.97 -7.49
N GLY A 39 -11.28 0.77 -7.49
CA GLY A 39 -12.08 0.71 -8.71
C GLY A 39 -12.41 2.08 -9.30
N ASN A 40 -12.11 3.16 -8.59
CA ASN A 40 -12.41 4.53 -9.02
C ASN A 40 -11.27 5.09 -9.87
N ALA A 41 -11.59 5.57 -11.08
CA ALA A 41 -10.60 6.16 -11.99
C ALA A 41 -9.79 7.30 -11.36
N LYS A 42 -10.40 8.09 -10.47
CA LYS A 42 -9.68 9.17 -9.76
C LYS A 42 -8.58 8.64 -8.86
N ALA A 43 -8.84 7.55 -8.13
CA ALA A 43 -7.84 6.92 -7.28
C ALA A 43 -6.68 6.38 -8.12
N THR A 44 -6.99 5.68 -9.22
CA THR A 44 -5.95 5.12 -10.10
C THR A 44 -5.13 6.21 -10.78
N SER A 45 -5.75 7.32 -11.21
CA SER A 45 -5.05 8.46 -11.81
C SER A 45 -4.17 9.20 -10.80
N GLU A 46 -4.57 9.28 -9.53
CA GLU A 46 -3.71 9.81 -8.49
C GLU A 46 -2.54 8.86 -8.21
N LEU A 47 -2.78 7.55 -8.09
CA LEU A 47 -1.72 6.55 -7.90
C LEU A 47 -0.71 6.47 -9.05
N GLN A 48 -1.08 6.85 -10.27
CA GLN A 48 -0.16 6.94 -11.41
C GLN A 48 0.96 7.97 -11.22
N GLN A 49 0.80 8.93 -10.29
CA GLN A 49 1.85 9.90 -9.96
C GLN A 49 2.93 9.30 -9.05
N ALA A 50 2.70 8.09 -8.52
CA ALA A 50 3.66 7.41 -7.67
C ALA A 50 4.89 6.97 -8.49
N GLN A 51 6.04 7.57 -8.18
CA GLN A 51 7.31 7.18 -8.80
C GLN A 51 7.88 5.89 -8.22
N ILE A 52 7.51 5.55 -6.99
CA ILE A 52 7.94 4.34 -6.29
C ILE A 52 6.77 3.68 -5.58
N VAL A 53 6.74 2.35 -5.64
CA VAL A 53 5.86 1.52 -4.81
C VAL A 53 6.72 0.62 -3.92
N VAL A 54 6.49 0.67 -2.61
CA VAL A 54 7.16 -0.21 -1.63
C VAL A 54 6.14 -1.16 -1.02
N GLN A 55 6.16 -2.41 -1.47
CA GLN A 55 5.32 -3.49 -0.96
C GLN A 55 6.01 -4.18 0.23
N LEU A 56 5.31 -4.22 1.36
CA LEU A 56 5.78 -4.76 2.63
C LEU A 56 5.01 -6.07 2.93
N GLY A 57 5.58 -7.21 2.55
CA GLY A 57 4.94 -8.54 2.59
C GLY A 57 4.49 -9.00 1.19
N SER A 58 4.20 -10.29 0.99
CA SER A 58 3.96 -10.83 -0.36
C SER A 58 2.67 -11.59 -0.61
N SER A 59 1.76 -11.70 0.36
CA SER A 59 0.50 -12.44 0.20
C SER A 59 -0.70 -11.49 0.09
N LEU A 60 -0.72 -10.68 -0.97
CA LEU A 60 -1.87 -9.82 -1.27
C LEU A 60 -3.05 -10.69 -1.72
N THR A 61 -4.24 -10.41 -1.18
CA THR A 61 -5.47 -11.18 -1.43
C THR A 61 -6.59 -10.34 -2.03
N GLY A 62 -6.58 -9.02 -1.84
CA GLY A 62 -7.56 -8.10 -2.41
C GLY A 62 -7.55 -8.12 -3.94
N LYS A 63 -8.72 -8.36 -4.56
CA LYS A 63 -8.82 -8.51 -6.02
C LYS A 63 -8.42 -7.22 -6.74
N ARG A 64 -8.92 -6.07 -6.28
CA ARG A 64 -8.62 -4.79 -6.94
C ARG A 64 -7.20 -4.33 -6.63
N LEU A 65 -6.69 -4.68 -5.46
CA LEU A 65 -5.29 -4.45 -5.13
C LEU A 65 -4.35 -5.23 -6.07
N LEU A 66 -4.62 -6.51 -6.33
CA LEU A 66 -3.86 -7.31 -7.29
C LEU A 66 -3.98 -6.77 -8.72
N GLN A 67 -5.18 -6.30 -9.12
CA GLN A 67 -5.38 -5.66 -10.42
C GLN A 67 -4.59 -4.36 -10.55
N TRP A 68 -4.64 -3.50 -9.53
CA TRP A 68 -3.88 -2.26 -9.50
C TRP A 68 -2.38 -2.55 -9.56
N GLN A 69 -1.89 -3.46 -8.71
CA GLN A 69 -0.51 -3.91 -8.73
C GLN A 69 -0.11 -4.38 -10.13
N ALA A 70 -0.93 -5.17 -10.81
CA ALA A 70 -0.59 -5.67 -12.14
C ALA A 70 -0.57 -4.59 -13.25
N SER A 71 -1.08 -3.39 -12.98
CA SER A 71 -1.26 -2.32 -13.97
C SER A 71 -0.46 -1.05 -13.66
N CYS A 72 0.13 -0.94 -12.46
CA CYS A 72 0.89 0.25 -12.09
C CYS A 72 2.26 0.22 -12.77
N GLU A 73 2.74 1.38 -13.20
CA GLU A 73 4.04 1.51 -13.87
C GLU A 73 4.93 2.53 -13.16
N PRO A 74 5.26 2.34 -11.87
CA PRO A 74 6.20 3.22 -11.18
C PRO A 74 7.61 3.07 -11.76
N GLU A 75 8.46 4.07 -11.56
CA GLU A 75 9.88 4.00 -11.92
C GLU A 75 10.62 2.90 -11.14
N GLU A 76 10.26 2.71 -9.87
CA GLU A 76 10.75 1.63 -9.02
C GLU A 76 9.63 0.89 -8.29
N TYR A 77 9.66 -0.45 -8.34
CA TYR A 77 8.78 -1.31 -7.53
C TYR A 77 9.61 -2.17 -6.58
N TRP A 78 9.49 -1.95 -5.27
CA TRP A 78 10.25 -2.67 -4.25
C TRP A 78 9.35 -3.63 -3.49
N ILE A 79 9.80 -4.87 -3.34
CA ILE A 79 9.14 -5.83 -2.46
C ILE A 79 10.10 -6.24 -1.35
N VAL A 80 9.67 -5.99 -0.11
CA VAL A 80 10.37 -6.41 1.11
C VAL A 80 9.59 -7.54 1.75
N ASP A 81 10.19 -8.72 1.86
CA ASP A 81 9.65 -9.81 2.67
C ASP A 81 10.75 -10.74 3.16
N ASP A 82 10.44 -11.55 4.17
CA ASP A 82 11.37 -12.53 4.74
C ASP A 82 11.37 -13.88 4.00
N ILE A 83 10.45 -14.08 3.05
CA ILE A 83 10.32 -15.31 2.25
C ILE A 83 11.11 -15.20 0.94
N GLU A 84 11.83 -16.27 0.60
CA GLU A 84 12.50 -16.43 -0.70
C GLU A 84 11.50 -16.86 -1.80
N GLY A 85 11.61 -16.26 -3.00
CA GLY A 85 10.79 -16.62 -4.16
C GLY A 85 10.41 -15.43 -5.05
N ARG A 86 9.94 -15.73 -6.27
CA ARG A 86 9.34 -14.73 -7.17
C ARG A 86 7.95 -14.38 -6.67
N LEU A 87 7.75 -13.12 -6.32
CA LEU A 87 6.52 -12.65 -5.68
C LEU A 87 5.93 -11.41 -6.34
N ASP A 88 6.57 -10.90 -7.40
CA ASP A 88 5.95 -9.94 -8.30
C ASP A 88 5.42 -10.66 -9.55
N PRO A 89 4.10 -10.90 -9.65
CA PRO A 89 3.52 -11.52 -10.83
C PRO A 89 3.55 -10.60 -12.07
N ALA A 90 3.74 -9.30 -11.89
CA ALA A 90 3.67 -8.31 -12.96
C ALA A 90 5.05 -7.86 -13.49
N HIS A 91 6.13 -8.44 -12.98
CA HIS A 91 7.49 -8.24 -13.50
C HIS A 91 7.92 -6.75 -13.59
N HIS A 92 7.57 -5.96 -12.57
CA HIS A 92 7.95 -4.55 -12.53
C HIS A 92 9.47 -4.38 -12.48
N ARG A 93 9.93 -3.25 -13.02
CA ARG A 93 11.30 -2.80 -12.80
C ARG A 93 11.48 -2.39 -11.34
N GLY A 94 12.43 -3.00 -10.65
CA GLY A 94 12.72 -2.62 -9.27
C GLY A 94 13.55 -3.64 -8.51
N ARG A 95 13.26 -3.80 -7.21
CA ARG A 95 14.13 -4.52 -6.28
C ARG A 95 13.34 -5.52 -5.46
N ARG A 96 13.94 -6.70 -5.27
CA ARG A 96 13.51 -7.67 -4.27
C ARG A 96 14.47 -7.62 -3.10
N LEU A 97 13.96 -7.32 -1.91
CA LEU A 97 14.74 -7.20 -0.69
C LEU A 97 14.30 -8.29 0.29
N ILE A 98 15.18 -9.26 0.54
CA ILE A 98 14.92 -10.35 1.48
C ILE A 98 15.32 -9.85 2.87
N ALA A 99 14.34 -9.48 3.68
CA ALA A 99 14.59 -8.94 5.01
C ALA A 99 13.36 -9.08 5.92
N ASN A 100 13.60 -9.19 7.22
CA ASN A 100 12.54 -8.93 8.19
C ASN A 100 12.08 -7.47 8.05
N ILE A 101 10.78 -7.26 7.91
CA ILE A 101 10.25 -5.90 7.69
C ILE A 101 10.51 -4.96 8.85
N ALA A 102 10.49 -5.43 10.10
CA ALA A 102 10.74 -4.54 11.23
C ALA A 102 12.17 -4.00 11.18
N ASP A 103 13.14 -4.85 10.87
CA ASP A 103 14.56 -4.49 10.76
C ASP A 103 14.79 -3.61 9.52
N TRP A 104 14.14 -3.93 8.40
CA TRP A 104 14.23 -3.12 7.19
C TRP A 104 13.72 -1.69 7.42
N LEU A 105 12.61 -1.51 8.13
CA LEU A 105 12.09 -0.19 8.47
C LEU A 105 13.01 0.60 9.42
N GLU A 106 13.76 -0.08 10.29
CA GLU A 106 14.74 0.55 11.18
C GLU A 106 15.98 1.03 10.41
N LEU A 107 16.41 0.28 9.38
CA LEU A 107 17.50 0.67 8.49
C LEU A 107 17.08 1.72 7.44
N HIS A 108 15.78 1.86 7.17
CA HIS A 108 15.23 2.83 6.22
C HIS A 108 14.22 3.74 6.93
N PRO A 109 14.68 4.60 7.86
CA PRO A 109 13.79 5.44 8.65
C PRO A 109 13.02 6.43 7.78
N ALA A 110 11.76 6.65 8.11
CA ALA A 110 10.93 7.64 7.44
C ALA A 110 11.31 9.07 7.87
N GLU A 111 11.44 9.96 6.88
CA GLU A 111 11.51 11.39 7.12
C GLU A 111 10.12 12.01 7.06
N LYS A 112 9.83 12.95 7.96
CA LYS A 112 8.53 13.61 7.99
C LYS A 112 8.32 14.45 6.72
N ARG A 113 7.29 14.10 5.94
CA ARG A 113 6.91 14.81 4.71
C ARG A 113 5.41 15.09 4.69
N GLN A 114 5.00 16.02 3.82
CA GLN A 114 3.57 16.29 3.62
C GLN A 114 2.94 15.17 2.78
N PRO A 115 1.70 14.73 3.11
CA PRO A 115 0.96 13.81 2.26
C PRO A 115 0.78 14.37 0.85
N TRP A 116 0.98 13.54 -0.17
CA TRP A 116 0.86 13.96 -1.57
C TRP A 116 -0.51 13.61 -2.19
N CYS A 117 -1.19 12.57 -1.68
CA CYS A 117 -2.53 12.21 -2.16
C CYS A 117 -3.61 13.14 -1.58
N VAL A 118 -4.51 13.58 -2.44
CA VAL A 118 -5.65 14.46 -2.13
C VAL A 118 -6.97 13.73 -2.30
N GLU A 119 -7.14 12.96 -3.39
CA GLU A 119 -8.42 12.31 -3.72
C GLU A 119 -8.62 10.99 -2.95
N ILE A 120 -7.58 10.18 -2.81
CA ILE A 120 -7.65 8.85 -2.16
C ILE A 120 -8.20 8.90 -0.73
N PRO A 121 -7.77 9.83 0.17
CA PRO A 121 -8.36 9.92 1.51
C PRO A 121 -9.87 10.18 1.49
N ARG A 122 -10.33 11.06 0.59
CA ARG A 122 -11.77 11.37 0.42
C ARG A 122 -12.54 10.16 -0.10
N LEU A 123 -11.99 9.45 -1.08
CA LEU A 123 -12.62 8.25 -1.65
C LEU A 123 -12.71 7.11 -0.63
N ALA A 124 -11.69 6.94 0.22
CA ALA A 124 -11.71 5.96 1.30
C ALA A 124 -12.78 6.28 2.35
N GLU A 125 -12.96 7.55 2.70
CA GLU A 125 -14.03 7.99 3.60
C GLU A 125 -15.42 7.72 3.01
N GLN A 126 -15.64 8.07 1.74
CA GLN A 126 -16.90 7.80 1.04
C GLN A 126 -17.21 6.30 0.95
N ALA A 127 -16.20 5.48 0.66
CA ALA A 127 -16.35 4.02 0.62
C ALA A 127 -16.75 3.47 1.99
N MET A 128 -16.14 3.97 3.08
CA MET A 128 -16.50 3.56 4.44
C MET A 128 -17.94 3.98 4.80
N GLN A 129 -18.35 5.20 4.47
CA GLN A 129 -19.72 5.68 4.72
C GLN A 129 -20.76 4.80 4.03
N ALA A 130 -20.52 4.40 2.78
CA ALA A 130 -21.42 3.51 2.05
C ALA A 130 -21.54 2.10 2.66
N VAL A 131 -20.50 1.62 3.34
CA VAL A 131 -20.52 0.33 4.05
C VAL A 131 -21.27 0.42 5.37
N ILE A 132 -21.17 1.54 6.09
CA ILE A 132 -21.82 1.74 7.40
C ILE A 132 -23.30 2.11 7.26
N ALA A 133 -23.66 2.83 6.19
CA ALA A 133 -25.04 3.23 5.89
C ALA A 133 -25.51 2.61 4.55
N PRO A 134 -25.73 1.28 4.49
CA PRO A 134 -26.33 0.65 3.32
C PRO A 134 -27.77 1.16 3.12
N PRO A 135 -28.28 1.17 1.87
CA PRO A 135 -29.61 1.66 1.53
C PRO A 135 -30.75 0.89 2.20
#